data_AF-A0A9P7F9X8-F1
#
_entry.id   AF-A0A9P7F9X8-F1
#
_cell.length_a   1.000
_cell.length_b   1.000
_cell.length_c   1.000
_cell.angle_alpha   90.00
_cell.angle_beta   90.00
_cell.angle_gamma   90.00
#
_symmetry.space_group_name_H-M   'P 1'
#
loop_
_entity.id
_entity.type
_entity.pdbx_description
1 polymer ?
#
loop_
_entity_poly.entity_id
_entity_poly.type
_entity_poly.pdbx_seq_one_letter_code
_entity_poly.pdbx_strand_id
1 'polypeptide(L)'
;MEVSDDEDEVLKKVPQANLSSDEEEDLAIVIQLSLSTLSSYHHLLATVQKLAETQTTDPKGKARKQHLPGWSSWTWSEEYLPQNMHYDIQASFTALKELENYIIRSRGWSMIVVLGLGLLLHECRHTQEYEADEAGDDVPEYLGTFILGIQVGEKIEEAITRIQAKVEAILPDDYEKQMSVTKEVHMRCLENKRQVKERREAEQARVAAEKKAAEEAWMAEEARVAEEKRVAKVA
;
A
#
# COMPACT_ATOMS: atom_id res chain seq x y z
N MET A 1 4.52 29.90 44.41
CA MET A 1 5.49 30.26 43.36
C MET A 1 5.29 29.22 42.30
N GLU A 2 4.36 29.53 41.41
CA GLU A 2 4.03 28.74 40.23
C GLU A 2 5.23 28.84 39.27
N VAL A 3 5.67 27.70 38.75
CA VAL A 3 6.40 27.63 37.49
C VAL A 3 5.66 26.58 36.68
N SER A 4 4.87 27.09 35.75
CA SER A 4 4.23 26.38 34.66
C SER A 4 5.22 26.10 33.55
N ASP A 5 4.72 25.37 32.55
CA ASP A 5 5.16 25.27 31.16
C ASP A 5 6.18 24.14 30.91
N ASP A 6 6.05 23.26 29.92
CA ASP A 6 5.00 22.87 28.97
C ASP A 6 5.69 21.84 28.06
N GLU A 7 5.99 20.64 28.55
CA GLU A 7 6.72 19.62 27.75
C GLU A 7 5.85 18.44 27.26
N ASP A 8 4.54 18.48 27.52
CA ASP A 8 3.64 17.33 27.21
C ASP A 8 2.63 17.57 26.07
N GLU A 9 2.80 18.60 25.22
CA GLU A 9 1.80 18.88 24.17
C GLU A 9 2.36 19.17 22.76
N VAL A 10 3.37 18.40 22.31
CA VAL A 10 3.88 18.44 20.91
C VAL A 10 3.61 17.13 20.15
N LEU A 11 2.58 16.37 20.54
CA LEU A 11 1.94 15.36 19.68
C LEU A 11 0.53 15.82 19.27
N LYS A 12 0.42 17.09 18.87
CA LYS A 12 -0.77 17.59 18.16
C LYS A 12 -0.74 17.06 16.72
N LYS A 13 -1.48 15.97 16.54
CA LYS A 13 -2.26 15.59 15.35
C LYS A 13 -1.57 15.84 14.00
N VAL A 14 -1.13 14.74 13.37
CA VAL A 14 -1.05 14.66 11.91
C VAL A 14 -2.35 15.26 11.35
N PRO A 15 -2.30 16.26 10.45
CA PRO A 15 -3.51 16.82 9.87
C PRO A 15 -4.21 15.68 9.12
N GLN A 16 -5.34 15.22 9.63
CA GLN A 16 -6.31 14.55 8.79
C GLN A 16 -6.77 15.60 7.80
N ALA A 17 -6.13 15.64 6.65
CA ALA A 17 -6.61 16.43 5.52
C ALA A 17 -8.05 15.97 5.26
N ASN A 18 -9.00 16.91 5.32
CA ASN A 18 -10.36 16.69 4.82
C ASN A 18 -10.26 16.52 3.29
N LEU A 19 -9.91 15.32 2.85
CA LEU A 19 -9.92 14.94 1.45
C LEU A 19 -11.37 14.90 0.99
N SER A 20 -11.63 15.37 -0.22
CA SER A 20 -12.93 15.18 -0.86
C SER A 20 -13.14 13.70 -1.19
N SER A 21 -14.40 13.27 -1.31
CA SER A 21 -14.74 11.88 -1.67
C SER A 21 -14.06 11.41 -2.97
N ASP A 22 -13.84 12.33 -3.92
CA ASP A 22 -13.19 12.03 -5.20
C ASP A 22 -11.67 11.83 -5.02
N GLU A 23 -11.03 12.62 -4.14
CA GLU A 23 -9.59 12.48 -3.83
C GLU A 23 -9.30 11.19 -3.04
N GLU A 24 -10.24 10.75 -2.19
CA GLU A 24 -10.13 9.47 -1.49
C GLU A 24 -10.25 8.27 -2.46
N GLU A 25 -11.16 8.33 -3.43
CA GLU A 25 -11.28 7.31 -4.49
C GLU A 25 -10.00 7.24 -5.35
N ASP A 26 -9.45 8.39 -5.74
CA ASP A 26 -8.21 8.46 -6.52
C ASP A 26 -7.02 7.88 -5.74
N LEU A 27 -6.90 8.21 -4.44
CA LEU A 27 -5.85 7.67 -3.58
C LEU A 27 -5.97 6.14 -3.43
N ALA A 28 -7.20 5.64 -3.24
CA ALA A 28 -7.48 4.21 -3.15
C ALA A 28 -7.02 3.46 -4.42
N ILE A 29 -7.28 4.01 -5.60
CA ILE A 29 -6.84 3.44 -6.88
C ILE A 29 -5.31 3.43 -6.97
N VAL A 30 -4.65 4.53 -6.60
CA VAL A 30 -3.19 4.63 -6.60
C VAL A 30 -2.57 3.60 -5.66
N ILE A 31 -3.12 3.43 -4.45
CA ILE A 31 -2.68 2.41 -3.50
C ILE A 31 -2.83 1.03 -4.13
N GLN A 32 -3.99 0.67 -4.66
CA GLN A 32 -4.19 -0.65 -5.25
C GLN A 32 -3.27 -0.94 -6.42
N LEU A 33 -2.99 0.05 -7.29
CA LEU A 33 -2.04 -0.10 -8.39
C LEU A 33 -0.59 -0.26 -7.90
N SER A 34 -0.26 0.22 -6.70
CA SER A 34 1.06 0.07 -6.11
C SER A 34 1.31 -1.34 -5.55
N LEU A 35 0.25 -2.04 -5.11
CA LEU A 35 0.32 -3.35 -4.47
C LEU A 35 0.88 -4.45 -5.37
N SER A 36 0.66 -4.36 -6.68
CA SER A 36 1.21 -5.32 -7.64
C SER A 36 1.68 -4.66 -8.94
N THR A 37 2.51 -5.39 -9.69
CA THR A 37 2.98 -5.08 -11.05
C THR A 37 2.44 -6.09 -12.05
N LEU A 38 1.65 -7.07 -11.61
CA LEU A 38 1.05 -8.06 -12.49
C LEU A 38 -0.04 -7.42 -13.36
N SER A 39 0.11 -7.59 -14.67
CA SER A 39 -0.83 -7.07 -15.66
C SER A 39 -2.24 -7.63 -15.48
N SER A 40 -2.36 -8.91 -15.08
CA SER A 40 -3.63 -9.58 -14.81
C SER A 40 -4.39 -8.91 -13.65
N TYR A 41 -3.68 -8.54 -12.59
CA TYR A 41 -4.23 -7.79 -11.46
C TYR A 41 -4.69 -6.39 -11.86
N HIS A 42 -3.85 -5.64 -12.61
CA HIS A 42 -4.22 -4.30 -13.07
C HIS A 42 -5.40 -4.32 -14.04
N HIS A 43 -5.50 -5.35 -14.88
CA HIS A 43 -6.65 -5.55 -15.75
C HIS A 43 -7.93 -5.77 -14.94
N LEU A 44 -7.86 -6.57 -13.87
CA LEU A 44 -8.99 -6.77 -12.96
C LEU A 44 -9.44 -5.49 -12.28
N LEU A 45 -8.51 -4.72 -11.72
CA LEU A 45 -8.82 -3.42 -11.12
C LEU A 45 -9.55 -2.50 -12.12
N ALA A 46 -9.01 -2.39 -13.33
CA ALA A 46 -9.59 -1.52 -14.35
C ALA A 46 -10.97 -2.01 -14.85
N THR A 47 -11.22 -3.32 -14.77
CA THR A 47 -12.53 -3.91 -15.10
C THR A 47 -13.53 -3.63 -13.98
N VAL A 48 -13.13 -3.77 -12.73
CA VAL A 48 -13.96 -3.47 -11.55
C VAL A 48 -14.38 -2.00 -11.51
N GLN A 49 -13.51 -1.07 -11.90
CA GLN A 49 -13.83 0.37 -11.97
C GLN A 49 -15.00 0.68 -12.92
N LYS A 50 -15.28 -0.18 -13.90
CA LYS A 50 -16.39 0.00 -14.85
C LYS A 50 -17.73 -0.45 -14.29
N LEU A 51 -17.74 -1.20 -13.19
CA LEU A 51 -18.99 -1.59 -12.55
C LEU A 51 -19.70 -0.34 -12.02
N ALA A 52 -21.02 -0.33 -12.15
CA ALA A 52 -21.82 0.72 -11.53
C ALA A 52 -21.70 0.62 -10.00
N GLU A 53 -21.64 1.79 -9.35
CA GLU A 53 -21.92 1.88 -7.91
C GLU A 53 -23.42 1.64 -7.74
N THR A 54 -23.83 0.38 -7.59
CA THR A 54 -25.23 0.09 -7.29
C THR A 54 -25.50 0.52 -5.85
N GLN A 55 -26.36 1.54 -5.69
CA GLN A 55 -26.88 1.89 -4.37
C GLN A 55 -27.43 0.62 -3.73
N THR A 56 -26.92 0.30 -2.55
CA THR A 56 -27.21 -0.90 -1.80
C THR A 56 -28.62 -0.83 -1.21
N THR A 57 -29.64 -0.93 -2.04
CA THR A 57 -31.02 -1.15 -1.57
C THR A 57 -31.63 -2.32 -2.31
N ASP A 58 -31.50 -3.50 -1.71
CA ASP A 58 -32.44 -4.59 -1.94
C ASP A 58 -33.84 -4.10 -1.52
N PRO A 59 -34.90 -4.24 -2.35
CA PRO A 59 -36.27 -3.91 -1.96
C PRO A 59 -36.78 -4.68 -0.71
N LYS A 60 -36.00 -5.64 -0.19
CA LYS A 60 -36.27 -6.36 1.07
C LYS A 60 -35.26 -6.16 2.21
N GLY A 61 -34.33 -5.21 2.11
CA GLY A 61 -33.60 -4.67 3.28
C GLY A 61 -32.75 -5.65 4.12
N LYS A 62 -32.34 -6.81 3.58
CA LYS A 62 -31.35 -7.69 4.25
C LYS A 62 -30.20 -8.00 3.32
N ALA A 63 -29.21 -7.11 3.30
CA ALA A 63 -27.88 -7.48 2.84
C ALA A 63 -27.40 -8.65 3.72
N ARG A 64 -27.30 -9.85 3.16
CA ARG A 64 -26.52 -10.91 3.80
C ARG A 64 -25.11 -10.37 3.92
N LYS A 65 -24.67 -10.05 5.14
CA LYS A 65 -23.29 -9.67 5.43
C LYS A 65 -22.41 -10.86 5.07
N GLN A 66 -21.85 -10.87 3.88
CA GLN A 66 -20.72 -11.73 3.60
C GLN A 66 -19.53 -11.11 4.32
N HIS A 67 -18.88 -11.91 5.14
CA HIS A 67 -17.74 -11.45 5.92
C HIS A 67 -16.50 -11.58 5.03
N LEU A 68 -15.91 -10.45 4.66
CA LEU A 68 -14.55 -10.43 4.12
C LEU A 68 -13.55 -10.49 5.28
N PRO A 69 -12.35 -11.04 5.05
CA PRO A 69 -11.30 -11.01 6.04
C PRO A 69 -11.03 -9.57 6.53
N GLY A 70 -10.75 -9.41 7.82
CA GLY A 70 -10.48 -8.08 8.40
C GLY A 70 -9.25 -7.39 7.79
N TRP A 71 -8.28 -8.17 7.31
CA TRP A 71 -7.08 -7.68 6.65
C TRP A 71 -7.32 -7.19 5.22
N SER A 72 -8.37 -7.66 4.54
CA SER A 72 -8.79 -7.11 3.25
C SER A 72 -9.73 -5.93 3.49
N SER A 73 -9.27 -4.92 4.21
CA SER A 73 -10.03 -3.71 4.53
C SER A 73 -9.16 -2.47 4.33
N TRP A 74 -9.76 -1.37 3.87
CA TRP A 74 -9.10 -0.06 3.83
C TRP A 74 -8.70 0.46 5.21
N THR A 75 -9.31 -0.09 6.26
CA THR A 75 -8.99 0.24 7.65
C THR A 75 -7.92 -0.68 8.23
N TRP A 76 -7.31 -1.56 7.44
CA TRP A 76 -6.20 -2.39 7.90
C TRP A 76 -4.99 -1.50 8.18
N SER A 77 -4.54 -1.49 9.43
CA SER A 77 -3.47 -0.62 9.92
C SER A 77 -2.12 -1.31 10.09
N GLU A 78 -2.07 -2.63 9.94
CA GLU A 78 -0.84 -3.39 10.17
C GLU A 78 0.05 -3.35 8.92
N GLU A 79 1.35 -3.31 9.15
CA GLU A 79 2.38 -3.26 8.10
C GLU A 79 2.45 -4.55 7.28
N TYR A 80 2.11 -5.68 7.89
CA TYR A 80 2.14 -7.02 7.30
C TYR A 80 0.77 -7.68 7.33
N LEU A 81 0.60 -8.71 6.49
CA LEU A 81 -0.55 -9.61 6.61
C LEU A 81 -0.55 -10.37 7.96
N PRO A 82 -1.70 -10.95 8.35
CA PRO A 82 -1.79 -11.74 9.57
C PRO A 82 -0.71 -12.83 9.63
N GLN A 83 0.04 -12.87 10.74
CA GLN A 83 1.21 -13.75 10.92
C GLN A 83 0.96 -15.21 10.53
N ASN A 84 -0.26 -15.74 10.74
CA ASN A 84 -0.62 -17.10 10.38
C ASN A 84 -0.52 -17.41 8.87
N MET A 85 -0.68 -16.42 8.02
CA MET A 85 -0.55 -16.59 6.57
C MET A 85 0.91 -16.77 6.15
N HIS A 86 1.87 -16.42 7.01
CA HIS A 86 3.30 -16.44 6.72
C HIS A 86 3.90 -17.83 6.94
N TYR A 87 3.40 -18.57 7.93
CA TYR A 87 3.85 -19.92 8.29
C TYR A 87 2.89 -21.04 7.88
N ASP A 88 1.63 -20.73 7.52
CA ASP A 88 0.64 -21.71 7.06
C ASP A 88 0.10 -21.38 5.66
N ILE A 89 0.55 -22.15 4.68
CA ILE A 89 0.07 -22.03 3.30
C ILE A 89 -1.44 -22.28 3.17
N GLN A 90 -2.02 -23.11 4.04
CA GLN A 90 -3.46 -23.37 4.04
C GLN A 90 -4.25 -22.17 4.53
N ALA A 91 -3.72 -21.39 5.49
CA ALA A 91 -4.33 -20.13 5.90
C ALA A 91 -4.39 -19.16 4.71
N SER A 92 -3.31 -19.06 3.93
CA SER A 92 -3.24 -18.22 2.72
C SER A 92 -4.20 -18.68 1.62
N PHE A 93 -4.31 -19.99 1.39
CA PHE A 93 -5.31 -20.52 0.44
C PHE A 93 -6.74 -20.36 0.92
N THR A 94 -6.99 -20.45 2.23
CA THR A 94 -8.32 -20.21 2.81
C THR A 94 -8.72 -18.75 2.59
N ALA A 95 -7.84 -17.82 2.93
CA ALA A 95 -7.98 -16.40 2.64
C ALA A 95 -8.26 -16.12 1.17
N LEU A 96 -7.48 -16.71 0.26
CA LEU A 96 -7.70 -16.58 -1.18
C LEU A 96 -9.07 -17.14 -1.62
N LYS A 97 -9.50 -18.26 -1.03
CA LYS A 97 -10.79 -18.88 -1.34
C LYS A 97 -11.97 -18.04 -0.84
N GLU A 98 -11.82 -17.37 0.30
CA GLU A 98 -12.80 -16.41 0.80
C GLU A 98 -12.98 -15.23 -0.16
N LEU A 99 -11.88 -14.67 -0.66
CA LEU A 99 -11.92 -13.64 -1.70
C LEU A 99 -12.58 -14.14 -2.99
N GLU A 100 -12.22 -15.35 -3.44
CA GLU A 100 -12.76 -15.93 -4.68
C GLU A 100 -14.27 -16.19 -4.59
N ASN A 101 -14.75 -16.62 -3.42
CA ASN A 101 -16.16 -16.94 -3.18
C ASN A 101 -17.01 -15.69 -2.86
N TYR A 102 -16.38 -14.53 -2.77
CA TYR A 102 -17.08 -13.29 -2.48
C TYR A 102 -18.06 -12.91 -3.59
N ILE A 103 -19.25 -12.43 -3.22
CA ILE A 103 -20.27 -12.04 -4.21
C ILE A 103 -19.98 -10.61 -4.69
N ILE A 104 -19.56 -10.54 -5.95
CA ILE A 104 -19.30 -9.32 -6.70
C ILE A 104 -20.65 -8.77 -7.21
N ARG A 105 -21.03 -7.57 -6.78
CA ARG A 105 -22.32 -6.92 -7.16
C ARG A 105 -22.21 -5.45 -7.52
N SER A 106 -21.17 -4.78 -7.03
CA SER A 106 -20.95 -3.35 -7.23
C SER A 106 -19.46 -3.07 -7.30
N ARG A 107 -19.11 -1.86 -7.73
CA ARG A 107 -17.74 -1.34 -7.71
C ARG A 107 -17.13 -1.42 -6.30
N GLY A 108 -17.75 -0.83 -5.28
CA GLY A 108 -17.22 -0.84 -3.91
C GLY A 108 -16.92 -2.22 -3.33
N TRP A 109 -17.83 -3.19 -3.50
CA TRP A 109 -17.62 -4.56 -3.00
C TRP A 109 -16.47 -5.27 -3.73
N SER A 110 -16.39 -5.06 -5.03
CA SER A 110 -15.34 -5.63 -5.88
C SER A 110 -13.97 -5.01 -5.56
N MET A 111 -13.93 -3.71 -5.25
CA MET A 111 -12.69 -3.02 -4.87
C MET A 111 -12.05 -3.58 -3.60
N ILE A 112 -12.86 -4.08 -2.65
CA ILE A 112 -12.32 -4.73 -1.44
C ILE A 112 -11.68 -6.09 -1.80
N VAL A 113 -12.28 -6.84 -2.72
CA VAL A 113 -11.69 -8.10 -3.22
C VAL A 113 -10.37 -7.82 -3.94
N VAL A 114 -10.32 -6.78 -4.79
CA VAL A 114 -9.09 -6.37 -5.48
C VAL A 114 -8.03 -5.93 -4.47
N LEU A 115 -8.39 -5.15 -3.44
CA LEU A 115 -7.47 -4.79 -2.36
C LEU A 115 -6.85 -6.03 -1.70
N GLY A 116 -7.68 -7.01 -1.33
CA GLY A 116 -7.21 -8.25 -0.71
C GLY A 116 -6.25 -9.06 -1.59
N LEU A 117 -6.55 -9.18 -2.89
CA LEU A 117 -5.65 -9.81 -3.87
C LEU A 117 -4.34 -9.03 -4.01
N GLY A 118 -4.41 -7.70 -3.99
CA GLY A 118 -3.25 -6.82 -4.05
C GLY A 118 -2.33 -7.01 -2.85
N LEU A 119 -2.88 -7.01 -1.63
CA LEU A 119 -2.11 -7.22 -0.39
C LEU A 119 -1.41 -8.59 -0.38
N LEU A 120 -2.11 -9.64 -0.81
CA LEU A 120 -1.53 -10.98 -0.97
C LEU A 120 -0.35 -10.99 -1.96
N LEU A 121 -0.49 -10.33 -3.12
CA LEU A 121 0.58 -10.23 -4.11
C LEU A 121 1.75 -9.37 -3.63
N HIS A 122 1.46 -8.31 -2.89
CA HIS A 122 2.45 -7.43 -2.29
C HIS A 122 3.31 -8.21 -1.29
N GLU A 123 2.67 -8.96 -0.40
CA GLU A 123 3.35 -9.80 0.60
C GLU A 123 4.19 -10.90 -0.06
N CYS A 124 3.67 -11.56 -1.11
CA CYS A 124 4.43 -12.55 -1.87
C CYS A 124 5.69 -11.97 -2.51
N ARG A 125 5.63 -10.72 -3.00
CA ARG A 125 6.81 -10.05 -3.55
C ARG A 125 7.78 -9.66 -2.46
N HIS A 126 7.29 -9.04 -1.39
CA HIS A 126 8.11 -8.62 -0.26
C HIS A 126 8.89 -9.82 0.32
N THR A 127 8.23 -10.98 0.40
CA THR A 127 8.84 -12.25 0.77
C THR A 127 9.93 -12.72 -0.20
N GLN A 128 9.75 -12.55 -1.52
CA GLN A 128 10.73 -12.97 -2.52
C GLN A 128 11.97 -12.07 -2.58
N GLU A 129 11.78 -10.79 -2.27
CA GLU A 129 12.83 -9.77 -2.22
C GLU A 129 13.52 -9.71 -0.84
N TYR A 130 13.08 -10.52 0.12
CA TYR A 130 13.65 -10.54 1.47
C TYR A 130 15.06 -11.13 1.47
N GLU A 131 16.03 -10.30 1.86
CA GLU A 131 17.42 -10.68 2.10
C GLU A 131 17.71 -10.56 3.60
N ALA A 132 18.01 -11.69 4.26
CA ALA A 132 18.13 -11.77 5.71
C ALA A 132 19.30 -10.95 6.29
N ASP A 133 20.29 -10.64 5.46
CA ASP A 133 21.46 -9.82 5.77
C ASP A 133 21.25 -8.31 5.55
N GLU A 134 20.17 -7.94 4.84
CA GLU A 134 19.75 -6.54 4.65
C GLU A 134 18.56 -6.13 5.53
N ALA A 135 17.96 -7.08 6.26
CA ALA A 135 16.84 -6.83 7.16
C ALA A 135 17.29 -5.98 8.37
N GLY A 136 16.59 -4.87 8.62
CA GLY A 136 16.79 -4.04 9.81
C GLY A 136 16.38 -4.77 11.10
N ASP A 137 16.87 -4.30 12.25
CA ASP A 137 16.55 -4.87 13.59
C ASP A 137 15.03 -4.82 13.92
N ASP A 138 14.25 -4.04 13.18
CA ASP A 138 12.81 -3.85 13.31
C ASP A 138 11.97 -4.85 12.51
N VAL A 139 12.58 -5.63 11.62
CA VAL A 139 11.87 -6.59 10.75
C VAL A 139 11.53 -7.86 11.55
N PRO A 140 10.24 -8.25 11.65
CA PRO A 140 9.87 -9.43 12.44
C PRO A 140 10.55 -10.71 11.97
N GLU A 141 11.12 -11.47 12.92
CA GLU A 141 11.90 -12.70 12.65
C GLU A 141 11.12 -13.77 11.86
N TYR A 142 9.78 -13.79 11.98
CA TYR A 142 8.93 -14.71 11.23
C TYR A 142 8.96 -14.45 9.70
N LEU A 143 9.37 -13.26 9.28
CA LEU A 143 9.56 -12.92 7.87
C LEU A 143 10.79 -13.60 7.25
N GLY A 144 11.70 -14.19 8.04
CA GLY A 144 12.81 -15.01 7.52
C GLY A 144 12.43 -16.45 7.15
N THR A 145 11.20 -16.89 7.46
CA THR A 145 10.80 -18.32 7.42
C THR A 145 9.72 -18.66 6.38
N PHE A 146 9.44 -17.72 5.47
CA PHE A 146 8.20 -17.69 4.71
C PHE A 146 7.93 -18.83 3.73
N ILE A 147 6.63 -19.15 3.64
CA ILE A 147 6.04 -20.04 2.62
C ILE A 147 5.22 -19.25 1.57
N LEU A 148 4.99 -17.94 1.76
CA LEU A 148 4.33 -17.03 0.80
C LEU A 148 5.22 -16.71 -0.42
N GLY A 149 5.80 -17.74 -1.04
CA GLY A 149 6.63 -17.63 -2.23
C GLY A 149 5.85 -17.82 -3.53
N ILE A 150 6.56 -18.30 -4.57
CA ILE A 150 6.05 -18.45 -5.95
C ILE A 150 4.73 -19.23 -6.02
N GLN A 151 4.59 -20.32 -5.26
CA GLN A 151 3.41 -21.18 -5.30
C GLN A 151 2.10 -20.45 -4.93
N VAL A 152 2.16 -19.56 -3.93
CA VAL A 152 0.98 -18.78 -3.54
C VAL A 152 0.71 -17.68 -4.58
N GLY A 153 1.76 -17.05 -5.10
CA GLY A 153 1.67 -16.09 -6.21
C GLY A 153 0.94 -16.66 -7.43
N GLU A 154 1.32 -17.86 -7.89
CA GLU A 154 0.66 -18.55 -9.01
C GLU A 154 -0.83 -18.80 -8.74
N LYS A 155 -1.17 -19.23 -7.51
CA LYS A 155 -2.57 -19.47 -7.13
C LYS A 155 -3.38 -18.18 -7.07
N ILE A 156 -2.79 -17.08 -6.65
CA ILE A 156 -3.42 -15.77 -6.67
C ILE A 156 -3.70 -15.33 -8.11
N GLU A 157 -2.76 -15.53 -9.03
CA GLU A 157 -2.96 -15.19 -10.45
C GLU A 157 -4.07 -16.03 -11.10
N GLU A 158 -4.14 -17.33 -10.79
CA GLU A 158 -5.27 -18.17 -11.21
C GLU A 158 -6.61 -17.65 -10.65
N ALA A 159 -6.63 -17.21 -9.38
CA ALA A 159 -7.82 -16.65 -8.74
C ALA A 159 -8.24 -15.32 -9.37
N ILE A 160 -7.28 -14.44 -9.70
CA ILE A 160 -7.52 -13.19 -10.44
C ILE A 160 -8.24 -13.49 -11.75
N THR A 161 -7.78 -14.49 -12.50
CA THR A 161 -8.40 -14.89 -13.77
C THR A 161 -9.85 -15.35 -13.56
N ARG A 162 -10.12 -16.14 -12.51
CA ARG A 162 -11.48 -16.60 -12.19
C ARG A 162 -12.39 -15.46 -11.75
N ILE A 163 -11.86 -14.51 -10.97
CA ILE A 163 -12.59 -13.34 -10.49
C ILE A 163 -12.86 -12.38 -11.66
N GLN A 164 -11.90 -12.17 -12.55
CA GLN A 164 -12.05 -11.38 -13.77
C GLN A 164 -13.24 -11.87 -14.59
N ALA A 165 -13.32 -13.18 -14.86
CA ALA A 165 -14.43 -13.76 -15.62
C ALA A 165 -15.79 -13.52 -14.92
N LYS A 166 -15.84 -13.52 -13.58
CA LYS A 166 -17.07 -13.20 -12.82
C LYS A 166 -17.46 -11.73 -12.97
N VAL A 167 -16.48 -10.82 -12.95
CA VAL A 167 -16.71 -9.38 -13.11
C VAL A 167 -17.17 -9.06 -14.52
N GLU A 168 -16.51 -9.63 -15.54
CA GLU A 168 -16.86 -9.44 -16.95
C GLU A 168 -18.28 -9.94 -17.26
N ALA A 169 -18.69 -11.07 -16.67
CA ALA A 169 -20.06 -11.59 -16.84
C ALA A 169 -21.15 -10.65 -16.28
N ILE A 170 -20.79 -9.67 -15.45
CA ILE A 170 -21.70 -8.65 -14.90
C ILE A 170 -21.72 -7.39 -15.76
N LEU A 171 -20.68 -7.17 -16.58
CA LEU A 171 -20.64 -6.02 -17.49
C LEU A 171 -21.59 -6.24 -18.67
N PRO A 172 -22.31 -5.20 -19.14
CA PRO A 172 -23.13 -5.31 -20.36
C PRO A 172 -22.25 -5.60 -21.60
N ASP A 173 -22.83 -6.06 -22.72
CA ASP A 173 -22.08 -6.56 -23.89
C ASP A 173 -21.35 -5.50 -24.76
N ASP A 174 -21.62 -4.21 -24.61
CA ASP A 174 -21.26 -3.17 -25.60
C ASP A 174 -19.91 -2.44 -25.37
N TYR A 175 -18.86 -3.13 -24.90
CA TYR A 175 -17.68 -2.48 -24.27
C TYR A 175 -16.38 -2.46 -25.06
N GLU A 176 -16.37 -2.97 -26.29
CA GLU A 176 -15.15 -3.09 -27.11
C GLU A 176 -14.48 -1.73 -27.39
N LYS A 177 -15.24 -0.63 -27.37
CA LYS A 177 -14.74 0.76 -27.50
C LYS A 177 -14.11 1.35 -26.23
N GLN A 178 -14.37 0.80 -25.04
CA GLN A 178 -13.84 1.33 -23.76
C GLN A 178 -12.48 0.74 -23.35
N MET A 179 -12.03 -0.31 -24.04
CA MET A 179 -10.72 -0.93 -23.84
C MET A 179 -9.54 0.02 -24.15
N SER A 180 -9.72 0.99 -25.07
CA SER A 180 -8.70 1.99 -25.40
C SER A 180 -8.50 3.01 -24.27
N VAL A 181 -9.59 3.51 -23.69
CA VAL A 181 -9.56 4.45 -22.55
C VAL A 181 -8.94 3.78 -21.32
N THR A 182 -9.17 2.47 -21.15
CA THR A 182 -8.64 1.70 -20.01
C THR A 182 -7.11 1.58 -20.07
N LYS A 183 -6.55 1.37 -21.27
CA LYS A 183 -5.09 1.36 -21.47
C LYS A 183 -4.46 2.73 -21.18
N GLU A 184 -5.17 3.81 -21.52
CA GLU A 184 -4.72 5.18 -21.30
C GLU A 184 -4.70 5.56 -19.81
N VAL A 185 -5.73 5.18 -19.05
CA VAL A 185 -5.76 5.35 -17.58
C VAL A 185 -4.65 4.54 -16.91
N HIS A 186 -4.43 3.29 -17.34
CA HIS A 186 -3.34 2.47 -16.83
C HIS A 186 -1.96 3.09 -17.11
N MET A 187 -1.72 3.58 -18.33
CA MET A 187 -0.49 4.30 -18.69
C MET A 187 -0.31 5.57 -17.85
N ARG A 188 -1.37 6.35 -17.65
CA ARG A 188 -1.32 7.56 -16.82
C ARG A 188 -1.00 7.25 -15.36
N CYS A 189 -1.50 6.13 -14.83
CA CYS A 189 -1.21 5.78 -13.45
C CYS A 189 0.17 5.17 -13.25
N LEU A 190 0.71 4.43 -14.23
CA LEU A 190 2.12 4.02 -14.25
C LEU A 190 3.06 5.23 -14.26
N GLU A 191 2.72 6.26 -15.05
CA GLU A 191 3.46 7.51 -15.10
C GLU A 191 3.43 8.24 -13.75
N ASN A 192 2.24 8.36 -13.13
CA ASN A 192 2.12 8.92 -11.77
C ASN A 192 2.97 8.15 -10.75
N LYS A 193 3.05 6.81 -10.83
CA LYS A 193 3.91 6.00 -9.95
C LYS A 193 5.39 6.34 -10.11
N ARG A 194 5.85 6.54 -11.34
CA ARG A 194 7.24 6.97 -11.60
C ARG A 194 7.52 8.33 -10.96
N GLN A 195 6.59 9.27 -11.12
CA GLN A 195 6.72 10.61 -10.55
C GLN A 195 6.72 10.61 -9.02
N VAL A 196 5.90 9.76 -8.37
CA VAL A 196 5.89 9.63 -6.91
C VAL A 196 7.20 9.04 -6.39
N LYS A 197 7.73 8.00 -7.06
CA LYS A 197 9.03 7.40 -6.69
C LYS A 197 10.18 8.41 -6.86
N GLU A 198 10.26 9.07 -8.01
CA GLU A 198 11.25 10.12 -8.28
C GLU A 198 11.17 11.24 -7.23
N ARG A 199 9.97 11.66 -6.82
CA ARG A 199 9.80 12.68 -5.77
C ARG A 199 10.31 12.21 -4.41
N ARG A 200 10.06 10.95 -4.02
CA ARG A 200 10.56 10.38 -2.76
C ARG A 200 12.08 10.29 -2.75
N GLU A 201 12.69 9.83 -3.85
CA GLU A 201 14.14 9.74 -3.99
C GLU A 201 14.80 11.13 -3.93
N ALA A 202 14.21 12.13 -4.60
CA ALA A 202 14.69 13.51 -4.56
C ALA A 202 14.61 14.11 -3.15
N GLU A 203 13.52 13.85 -2.42
CA GLU A 203 13.35 14.31 -1.04
C GLU A 203 14.37 13.63 -0.10
N GLN A 204 14.57 12.32 -0.22
CA GLN A 204 15.59 11.61 0.54
C GLN A 204 17.00 12.15 0.27
N ALA A 205 17.33 12.44 -0.99
CA ALA A 205 18.61 13.04 -1.36
C ALA A 205 18.79 14.44 -0.75
N ARG A 206 17.73 15.26 -0.72
CA ARG A 206 17.76 16.59 -0.08
C ARG A 206 18.00 16.49 1.42
N VAL A 207 17.28 15.59 2.11
CA VAL A 207 17.44 15.36 3.55
C VAL A 207 18.85 14.84 3.88
N ALA A 208 19.41 13.94 3.07
CA ALA A 208 20.77 13.45 3.25
C ALA A 208 21.83 14.57 3.05
N ALA A 209 21.64 15.42 2.04
CA ALA A 209 22.52 16.57 1.80
C ALA A 209 22.47 17.59 2.94
N GLU A 210 21.27 17.86 3.47
CA GLU A 210 21.07 18.76 4.61
C GLU A 210 21.76 18.23 5.88
N LYS A 211 21.64 16.93 6.18
CA LYS A 211 22.37 16.29 7.28
C LYS A 211 23.88 16.45 7.14
N LYS A 212 24.42 16.18 5.96
CA LYS A 212 25.87 16.31 5.70
C LYS A 212 26.35 17.76 5.86
N ALA A 213 25.57 18.74 5.38
CA ALA A 213 25.89 20.15 5.55
C ALA A 213 25.87 20.58 7.02
N ALA A 214 24.92 20.06 7.82
CA ALA A 214 24.85 20.31 9.26
C ALA A 214 26.06 19.70 10.01
N GLU A 215 26.47 18.48 9.66
CA GLU A 215 27.67 17.85 10.22
C GLU A 215 28.95 18.61 9.86
N GLU A 216 29.11 19.03 8.60
CA GLU A 216 30.26 19.83 8.17
C GLU A 216 30.33 21.19 8.91
N ALA A 217 29.18 21.84 9.11
CA ALA A 217 29.10 23.08 9.88
C ALA A 217 29.46 22.88 11.37
N TRP A 218 29.03 21.78 11.96
CA TRP A 218 29.37 21.44 13.34
C TRP A 218 30.88 21.17 13.51
N MET A 219 31.49 20.40 12.58
CA MET A 219 32.93 20.15 12.58
C MET A 219 33.75 21.43 12.38
N ALA A 220 33.28 22.36 11.54
CA ALA A 220 33.94 23.64 11.32
C ALA A 220 33.90 24.54 12.57
N GLU A 221 32.76 24.57 13.27
CA GLU A 221 32.63 25.32 14.52
C GLU A 221 33.47 24.71 15.64
N GLU A 222 33.51 23.38 15.76
CA GLU A 222 34.37 22.71 16.74
C GLU A 222 35.86 23.02 16.50
N ALA A 223 36.30 23.01 15.25
CA ALA A 223 37.66 23.40 14.88
C ALA A 223 37.97 24.87 15.23
N ARG A 224 37.01 25.79 15.01
CA ARG A 224 37.14 27.21 15.38
C ARG A 224 37.30 27.37 16.90
N VAL A 225 36.46 26.70 17.69
CA VAL A 225 36.53 26.71 19.16
C VAL A 225 37.84 26.12 19.67
N ALA A 226 38.35 25.06 19.04
CA ALA A 226 39.63 24.46 19.39
C ALA A 226 40.82 25.41 19.13
N GLU A 227 40.80 26.14 18.01
CA GLU A 227 41.84 27.12 17.69
C GLU A 227 41.79 28.35 18.62
N GLU A 228 40.59 28.87 18.94
CA GLU A 228 40.44 29.95 19.93
C GLU A 228 41.03 29.57 21.29
N LYS A 229 40.79 28.32 21.75
CA LYS A 229 41.39 27.80 23.00
C LYS A 229 42.91 27.73 22.93
N ARG A 230 43.50 27.44 21.76
CA ARG A 230 44.97 27.46 21.58
C ARG A 230 45.52 28.88 21.66
N VAL A 231 44.92 29.83 20.95
CA VAL A 231 45.36 31.23 20.95
C VAL A 231 45.26 31.83 22.36
N ALA A 232 44.19 31.55 23.09
CA ALA A 232 44.01 32.01 24.47
C ALA A 232 45.01 31.41 25.48
N LYS A 233 45.65 30.29 25.15
CA LYS A 233 46.67 29.64 26.01
C LYS A 233 48.09 30.17 25.77
N VAL A 234 48.32 30.84 24.63
CA VAL A 234 49.63 31.35 24.21
C VAL A 234 49.74 32.86 24.38
N ALA A 235 48.62 33.57 24.57
CA ALA A 235 48.54 34.97 24.99
C ALA A 235 48.71 35.12 26.51
#